data_AF-A0A8S3YMW0-F1
#
_entry.id   AF-A0A8S3YMW0-F1
#
_cell.length_a   1.000
_cell.length_b   1.000
_cell.length_c   1.000
_cell.angle_alpha   90.00
_cell.angle_beta   90.00
_cell.angle_gamma   90.00
#
_symmetry.space_group_name_H-M   'P 1'
#
loop_
_entity.id
_entity.type
_entity.pdbx_description
1 polymer ?
#
loop_
_entity_poly.entity_id
_entity_poly.type
_entity_poly.pdbx_seq_one_letter_code
_entity_poly.pdbx_strand_id
1 'polypeptide(L)'
;MSISILPTTGTGTNLYIQNGTTPESSILIPSTLSEAQQSAWSQGQCIPYMGIHFYYNITFDMSCDQLFPVVILYNKGQLNTFAWMFLSVFQDKRYEVSPKKVFPFFISPVPKCMDSFDFLTTQHVYLTDDITLNKC
;
A
#
# COMPACT_ATOMS: atom_id res chain seq x y z
N MET A 1 13.29 -10.62 -11.35
CA MET A 1 11.89 -10.23 -11.60
C MET A 1 11.18 -11.49 -12.06
N SER A 2 10.39 -12.11 -11.20
CA SER A 2 9.79 -13.43 -11.46
C SER A 2 8.39 -13.23 -12.01
N ILE A 3 8.14 -13.72 -13.23
CA ILE A 3 6.84 -13.67 -13.91
C ILE A 3 5.92 -14.69 -13.24
N SER A 4 4.77 -14.25 -12.73
CA SER A 4 3.76 -15.17 -12.18
C SER A 4 2.73 -15.51 -13.27
N ILE A 5 2.70 -16.77 -13.67
CA ILE A 5 1.68 -17.32 -14.56
C ILE A 5 0.42 -17.49 -13.71
N LEU A 6 -0.69 -16.83 -14.03
CA LEU A 6 -1.95 -17.08 -13.33
C LEU A 6 -2.42 -18.50 -13.68
N PRO A 7 -2.50 -19.43 -12.71
CA PRO A 7 -2.90 -20.79 -13.01
C PRO A 7 -4.40 -20.85 -13.31
N THR A 8 -4.80 -21.79 -14.17
CA THR A 8 -6.21 -22.07 -14.52
C THR A 8 -7.06 -22.51 -13.32
N THR A 9 -6.45 -22.71 -12.15
CA THR A 9 -7.08 -23.05 -10.87
C THR A 9 -7.42 -21.82 -10.00
N GLY A 10 -7.23 -20.59 -10.51
CA GLY A 10 -7.46 -19.34 -9.78
C GLY A 10 -6.27 -18.91 -8.91
N THR A 11 -6.34 -17.71 -8.34
CA THR A 11 -5.26 -17.07 -7.55
C THR A 11 -5.10 -17.61 -6.11
N GLY A 12 -5.91 -18.60 -5.71
CA GLY A 12 -5.91 -19.13 -4.34
C GLY A 12 -6.32 -18.07 -3.31
N THR A 13 -5.66 -18.07 -2.15
CA THR A 13 -5.89 -17.13 -1.04
C THR A 13 -4.98 -15.89 -1.09
N ASN A 14 -4.21 -15.74 -2.15
CA ASN A 14 -3.23 -14.67 -2.30
C ASN A 14 -3.88 -13.41 -2.87
N LEU A 15 -3.32 -12.26 -2.50
CA LEU A 15 -3.65 -10.97 -3.12
C LEU A 15 -2.64 -10.69 -4.25
N TYR A 16 -3.17 -10.43 -5.45
CA TYR A 16 -2.40 -10.02 -6.61
C TYR A 16 -2.87 -8.64 -7.08
N ILE A 17 -1.92 -7.75 -7.36
CA ILE A 17 -2.19 -6.45 -7.98
C ILE A 17 -1.68 -6.48 -9.41
N GLN A 18 -2.57 -6.32 -10.37
CA GLN A 18 -2.21 -6.22 -11.78
C GLN A 18 -1.43 -4.91 -12.02
N ASN A 19 -0.24 -5.04 -12.59
CA ASN A 19 0.69 -3.97 -12.92
C ASN A 19 1.07 -4.02 -14.41
N GLY A 20 0.06 -4.04 -15.28
CA GLY A 20 0.22 -4.12 -16.72
C GLY A 20 -1.11 -4.35 -17.43
N THR A 21 -1.06 -4.53 -18.75
CA THR A 21 -2.26 -4.72 -19.58
C THR A 21 -2.75 -6.17 -19.61
N THR A 22 -1.95 -7.13 -19.13
CA THR A 22 -2.33 -8.54 -19.05
C THR A 22 -2.40 -9.03 -17.60
N PRO A 23 -3.27 -10.00 -17.30
CA PRO A 23 -3.39 -10.56 -15.95
C PRO A 23 -2.09 -11.17 -15.39
N GLU A 24 -1.24 -11.75 -16.24
CA GLU A 24 0.06 -12.35 -15.86
C GLU A 24 1.08 -11.29 -15.42
N SER A 25 0.85 -10.04 -15.79
CA SER A 25 1.61 -8.89 -15.31
C SER A 25 1.13 -8.45 -13.92
N SER A 26 1.04 -9.39 -12.99
CA SER A 26 0.60 -9.15 -11.61
C SER A 26 1.74 -9.28 -10.61
N ILE A 27 1.68 -8.45 -9.58
CA ILE A 27 2.59 -8.49 -8.43
C ILE A 27 1.88 -9.23 -7.30
N LEU A 28 2.52 -10.27 -6.78
CA LEU A 28 2.09 -10.95 -5.57
C LEU A 28 2.35 -10.04 -4.36
N ILE A 29 1.31 -9.75 -3.59
CA ILE A 29 1.43 -9.02 -2.34
C ILE A 29 1.87 -9.99 -1.23
N PRO A 30 2.92 -9.65 -0.44
CA PRO A 30 3.34 -10.49 0.67
C PRO A 30 2.20 -10.67 1.68
N SER A 31 1.93 -11.92 2.04
CA SER A 31 0.82 -12.27 2.94
C SER A 31 1.15 -11.99 4.40
N THR A 32 2.44 -11.98 4.73
CA THR A 32 2.93 -11.74 6.09
C THR A 32 3.89 -10.56 6.17
N LEU A 33 3.98 -9.97 7.36
CA LEU A 33 4.92 -8.90 7.67
C LEU A 33 6.38 -9.32 7.42
N SER A 34 6.72 -10.56 7.78
CA SER A 34 8.08 -11.10 7.59
C SER A 34 8.46 -11.19 6.12
N GLU A 35 7.53 -11.62 5.25
CA GLU A 35 7.74 -11.63 3.81
C GLU A 35 7.92 -10.21 3.25
N ALA A 36 7.12 -9.24 3.73
CA ALA A 36 7.25 -7.85 3.31
C ALA A 36 8.62 -7.26 3.69
N GLN A 37 9.09 -7.51 4.93
CA GLN A 37 10.38 -7.04 5.42
C GLN A 37 11.59 -7.62 4.66
N GLN A 38 11.42 -8.77 3.99
CA GLN A 38 12.45 -9.42 3.18
C GLN A 38 12.34 -9.06 1.68
N SER A 39 11.50 -8.08 1.34
CA SER A 39 11.17 -7.71 -0.04
C SER A 39 11.48 -6.23 -0.33
N ALA A 40 11.04 -5.73 -1.49
CA ALA A 40 11.17 -4.32 -1.85
C ALA A 40 10.18 -3.39 -1.12
N TRP A 41 9.29 -3.93 -0.29
CA TRP A 41 8.34 -3.13 0.49
C TRP A 41 9.05 -2.50 1.71
N SER A 42 9.10 -1.18 1.74
CA SER A 42 9.68 -0.42 2.84
C SER A 42 8.64 -0.14 3.93
N GLN A 43 9.03 -0.39 5.17
CA GLN A 43 8.17 -0.16 6.33
C GLN A 43 7.99 1.34 6.59
N GLY A 44 6.74 1.76 6.66
CA GLY A 44 6.31 3.06 7.19
C GLY A 44 6.03 2.98 8.68
N GLN A 45 4.90 3.56 9.09
CA GLN A 45 4.51 3.65 10.49
C GLN A 45 3.28 2.80 10.82
N CYS A 46 3.14 2.47 12.10
CA CYS A 46 1.95 1.86 12.67
C CYS A 46 0.89 2.94 12.93
N ILE A 47 -0.28 2.83 12.31
CA ILE A 47 -1.42 3.71 12.59
C ILE A 47 -2.54 2.87 13.23
N PRO A 48 -3.04 3.27 14.42
CA PRO A 48 -4.17 2.62 15.06
C PRO A 48 -5.37 2.53 14.11
N TYR A 49 -6.09 1.40 14.18
CA TYR A 49 -7.25 1.10 13.32
C TYR A 49 -6.92 0.78 11.86
N MET A 50 -5.68 0.96 11.43
CA MET A 50 -5.23 0.64 10.07
C MET A 50 -4.24 -0.54 10.08
N GLY A 51 -3.09 -0.35 10.74
CA GLY A 51 -1.99 -1.31 10.76
C GLY A 51 -0.64 -0.66 10.46
N ILE A 52 0.38 -1.50 10.26
CA ILE A 52 1.72 -1.08 9.86
C ILE A 52 1.73 -0.87 8.36
N HIS A 53 1.98 0.37 7.92
CA HIS A 53 2.02 0.72 6.51
C HIS A 53 3.31 0.23 5.85
N PHE A 54 3.20 -0.25 4.61
CA PHE A 54 4.33 -0.60 3.75
C PHE A 54 4.14 -0.01 2.36
N TYR A 55 5.24 0.49 1.79
CA TYR A 55 5.26 1.15 0.48
C TYR A 55 6.29 0.48 -0.42
N TYR A 56 5.93 0.23 -1.68
CA TYR A 56 6.80 -0.48 -2.59
C TYR A 56 7.95 0.42 -3.08
N ASN A 57 9.18 0.01 -2.80
CA ASN A 57 10.43 0.61 -3.31
C ASN A 57 10.50 2.14 -3.17
N ILE A 58 10.00 2.67 -2.05
CA ILE A 58 9.97 4.11 -1.80
C ILE A 58 11.36 4.61 -1.39
N THR A 59 11.80 5.72 -1.97
CA THR A 59 13.05 6.38 -1.58
C THR A 59 12.85 7.89 -1.53
N PHE A 60 13.73 8.60 -0.81
CA PHE A 60 13.61 10.05 -0.65
C PHE A 60 13.73 10.80 -2.00
N ASP A 61 14.65 10.41 -2.86
CA ASP A 61 14.99 11.11 -4.12
C ASP A 61 14.34 10.49 -5.38
N MET A 62 13.21 9.79 -5.24
CA MET A 62 12.50 9.20 -6.40
C MET A 62 11.62 10.19 -7.18
N SER A 63 11.31 9.85 -8.44
CA SER A 63 10.25 10.52 -9.20
C SER A 63 8.85 10.05 -8.73
N CYS A 64 7.87 10.95 -8.76
CA CYS A 64 6.48 10.60 -8.44
C CYS A 64 5.85 9.68 -9.49
N ASP A 65 6.39 9.63 -10.72
CA ASP A 65 5.97 8.67 -11.74
C ASP A 65 6.38 7.23 -11.40
N GLN A 66 7.31 7.06 -10.45
CA GLN A 66 7.76 5.76 -9.95
C GLN A 66 7.01 5.33 -8.69
N LEU A 67 6.12 6.16 -8.16
CA LEU A 67 5.31 5.80 -7.00
C LEU A 67 4.34 4.68 -7.38
N PHE A 68 4.48 3.56 -6.69
CA PHE A 68 3.51 2.50 -6.81
C PHE A 68 2.24 2.89 -6.05
N PRO A 69 1.05 2.90 -6.68
CA PRO A 69 -0.16 3.47 -6.10
C PRO A 69 -0.84 2.54 -5.09
N VAL A 70 -0.13 1.55 -4.55
CA VAL A 70 -0.65 0.61 -3.56
C VAL A 70 0.17 0.68 -2.28
N VAL A 71 -0.55 0.85 -1.17
CA VAL A 71 -0.03 0.71 0.19
C VAL A 71 -0.58 -0.58 0.75
N ILE A 72 0.25 -1.37 1.41
CA ILE A 72 -0.19 -2.61 2.06
C ILE A 72 -0.01 -2.47 3.57
N LEU A 73 -0.92 -3.05 4.34
CA LEU A 73 -0.92 -2.93 5.78
C LEU A 73 -1.01 -4.28 6.47
N TYR A 74 -0.30 -4.36 7.60
CA TYR A 74 -0.23 -5.56 8.42
C TYR A 74 -0.75 -5.29 9.83
N ASN A 75 -1.41 -6.30 10.40
CA ASN A 75 -1.80 -6.33 11.80
C ASN A 75 -1.47 -7.72 12.36
N LYS A 76 -0.81 -7.78 13.52
CA LYS A 76 -0.38 -9.06 14.13
C LYS A 76 0.40 -9.95 13.15
N GLY A 77 1.20 -9.33 12.29
CA GLY A 77 2.05 -10.00 11.30
C GLY A 77 1.34 -10.50 10.03
N GLN A 78 0.04 -10.29 9.88
CA GLN A 78 -0.75 -10.75 8.72
C GLN A 78 -1.26 -9.56 7.89
N LEU A 79 -1.30 -9.73 6.56
CA LEU A 79 -1.90 -8.75 5.65
C LEU A 79 -3.38 -8.57 6.03
N ASN A 80 -3.77 -7.35 6.37
CA ASN A 80 -5.15 -7.06 6.81
C ASN A 80 -5.86 -6.05 5.92
N THR A 81 -5.13 -5.27 5.14
CA THR A 81 -5.64 -4.15 4.36
C THR A 81 -4.68 -3.88 3.21
N PHE A 82 -5.23 -3.42 2.08
CA PHE A 82 -4.46 -2.66 1.10
C PHE A 82 -5.20 -1.36 0.80
N ALA A 83 -4.47 -0.35 0.33
CA ALA A 83 -5.05 0.92 -0.03
C ALA A 83 -4.54 1.41 -1.38
N TRP A 84 -5.42 2.01 -2.16
CA TRP A 84 -5.03 2.81 -3.30
C TRP A 84 -4.54 4.18 -2.83
N MET A 85 -3.46 4.68 -3.41
CA MET A 85 -2.83 5.94 -3.08
C MET A 85 -2.77 6.85 -4.31
N PHE A 86 -3.30 8.06 -4.19
CA PHE A 86 -3.38 9.02 -5.28
C PHE A 86 -2.83 10.39 -4.85
N LEU A 87 -1.98 10.98 -5.68
CA LEU A 87 -1.51 12.36 -5.53
C LEU A 87 -2.52 13.35 -6.14
N SER A 88 -3.78 13.23 -5.73
CA SER A 88 -4.88 14.09 -6.14
C SER A 88 -5.97 14.10 -5.07
N VAL A 89 -7.01 14.93 -5.22
CA VAL A 89 -8.12 15.03 -4.27
C VAL A 89 -9.38 14.43 -4.88
N PHE A 90 -9.98 13.45 -4.21
CA PHE A 90 -11.30 12.93 -4.56
C PHE A 90 -12.34 13.32 -3.52
N GLN A 91 -13.44 13.93 -3.97
CA GLN A 91 -14.52 14.43 -3.11
C GLN A 91 -15.60 13.34 -2.94
N ASP A 92 -15.30 12.30 -2.16
CA ASP A 92 -16.25 11.24 -1.80
C ASP A 92 -15.88 10.62 -0.45
N LYS A 93 -16.89 10.26 0.35
CA LYS A 93 -16.73 9.73 1.71
C LYS A 93 -15.97 8.40 1.81
N ARG A 94 -15.80 7.68 0.70
CA ARG A 94 -15.03 6.43 0.62
C ARG A 94 -13.52 6.65 0.57
N TYR A 95 -13.10 7.91 0.42
CA TYR A 95 -11.71 8.28 0.33
C TYR A 95 -11.30 9.11 1.54
N GLU A 96 -10.11 8.83 2.06
CA GLU A 96 -9.45 9.69 3.04
C GLU A 96 -8.63 10.72 2.29
N VAL A 97 -8.78 12.00 2.64
CA VAL A 97 -7.94 13.09 2.13
C VAL A 97 -7.01 13.54 3.24
N SER A 98 -5.74 13.21 3.12
CA SER A 98 -4.73 13.51 4.13
C SER A 98 -3.94 14.75 3.70
N PRO A 99 -3.82 15.80 4.54
CA PRO A 99 -3.01 16.98 4.22
C PRO A 99 -1.50 16.70 4.33
N LYS A 100 -0.66 17.40 3.56
CA LYS A 100 0.81 17.23 3.52
C LYS A 100 1.47 17.14 4.89
N LYS A 101 1.01 17.95 5.85
CA LYS A 101 1.53 17.98 7.22
C LYS A 101 1.48 16.64 7.96
N VAL A 102 0.62 15.70 7.52
CA VAL A 102 0.52 14.37 8.13
C VAL A 102 1.28 13.27 7.39
N PHE A 103 1.82 13.53 6.19
CA PHE A 103 2.54 12.50 5.41
C PHE A 103 3.64 11.78 6.22
N PRO A 104 4.48 12.49 7.01
CA PRO A 104 5.53 11.83 7.80
C PRO A 104 5.00 10.88 8.89
N PHE A 105 3.71 10.95 9.24
CA PHE A 105 3.13 10.06 10.25
C PHE A 105 2.86 8.65 9.70
N PHE A 106 2.71 8.47 8.39
CA PHE A 106 2.40 7.16 7.80
C PHE A 106 3.36 6.75 6.68
N ILE A 107 4.08 7.68 6.05
CA ILE A 107 5.08 7.42 5.00
C ILE A 107 6.48 7.68 5.56
N SER A 108 7.42 6.74 5.36
CA SER A 108 8.82 6.90 5.76
C SER A 108 9.76 6.14 4.82
N PRO A 109 10.75 6.82 4.18
CA PRO A 109 10.88 8.28 4.07
C PRO A 109 9.75 8.87 3.22
N VAL A 110 9.38 10.14 3.45
CA VAL A 110 8.49 10.87 2.54
C VAL A 110 9.28 11.29 1.29
N PRO A 111 8.90 10.86 0.07
CA PRO A 111 9.58 11.26 -1.16
C PRO A 111 9.54 12.77 -1.38
N LYS A 112 10.67 13.35 -1.79
CA LYS A 112 10.79 14.76 -2.12
C LYS A 112 9.84 15.19 -3.24
N CYS A 113 9.54 14.29 -4.19
CA CYS A 113 8.60 14.61 -5.27
C CYS A 113 7.18 14.93 -4.75
N MET A 114 6.81 14.44 -3.55
CA MET A 114 5.52 14.75 -2.92
C MET A 114 5.45 16.18 -2.37
N ASP A 115 6.55 16.95 -2.42
CA ASP A 115 6.57 18.31 -1.89
C ASP A 115 5.66 19.27 -2.64
N SER A 116 5.39 19.00 -3.91
CA SER A 116 4.51 19.80 -4.77
C SER A 116 3.02 19.53 -4.56
N PHE A 117 2.65 18.61 -3.67
CA PHE A 117 1.27 18.22 -3.42
C PHE A 117 0.84 18.57 -1.99
N ASP A 118 -0.25 19.34 -1.87
CA ASP A 118 -0.81 19.73 -0.58
C ASP A 118 -1.64 18.62 0.08
N PHE A 119 -2.11 17.66 -0.72
CA PHE A 119 -2.99 16.58 -0.29
C PHE A 119 -2.63 15.28 -1.00
N LEU A 120 -2.90 14.18 -0.32
CA LEU A 120 -3.02 12.87 -0.93
C LEU A 120 -4.40 12.31 -0.64
N THR A 121 -4.85 11.43 -1.52
CA THR A 121 -6.07 10.65 -1.31
C THR A 121 -5.75 9.19 -1.18
N THR A 122 -6.33 8.52 -0.19
CA THR A 122 -6.28 7.05 -0.07
C THR A 122 -7.66 6.42 -0.09
N GLN A 123 -7.76 5.20 -0.62
CA GLN A 123 -8.94 4.35 -0.47
C GLN A 123 -8.50 3.02 0.15
N HIS A 124 -8.88 2.80 1.40
CA HIS A 124 -8.58 1.57 2.11
C HIS A 124 -9.59 0.48 1.79
N VAL A 125 -9.09 -0.74 1.55
CA VAL A 125 -9.86 -1.97 1.40
C VAL A 125 -9.45 -2.90 2.54
N TYR A 126 -10.29 -2.96 3.56
CA TYR A 126 -10.07 -3.80 4.74
C TYR A 126 -10.48 -5.25 4.47
N LEU A 127 -9.64 -6.19 4.88
CA LEU A 127 -9.87 -7.63 4.86
C LEU A 127 -10.36 -8.14 6.23
N THR A 128 -10.97 -7.25 7.01
CA THR A 128 -11.53 -7.48 8.34
C THR A 128 -12.83 -6.71 8.48
N ASP A 129 -13.79 -7.27 9.23
CA ASP A 129 -15.07 -6.62 9.53
C ASP A 129 -14.97 -5.63 10.69
N ASP A 130 -13.92 -5.74 11.52
CA ASP A 130 -13.69 -4.88 12.68
C ASP A 130 -12.29 -4.27 12.64
N ILE A 131 -12.22 -3.00 12.23
CA ILE A 131 -10.98 -2.23 12.18
C ILE A 131 -10.45 -1.87 13.58
N THR A 132 -11.28 -1.94 14.63
CA THR A 132 -10.85 -1.58 15.99
C THR A 132 -9.80 -2.54 16.55
N LEU A 133 -9.74 -3.75 15.98
CA LEU A 133 -8.78 -4.82 16.27
C LEU A 133 -7.42 -4.61 15.60
N ASN A 134 -7.29 -3.62 14.73
CA ASN A 134 -6.02 -3.25 14.11
C ASN A 134 -5.19 -2.39 15.07
N LYS A 135 -4.20 -3.02 15.70
CA LYS A 135 -3.30 -2.39 16.68
C LYS A 135 -1.85 -2.34 16.23
N CYS A 136 -1.55 -2.98 15.09
CA CYS A 136 -0.23 -3.50 14.75
C CYS A 136 0.10 -4.71 15.65
#